data_AF-A0A3A4VTM0-F1
#
_entry.id   AF-A0A3A4VTM0-F1
#
_cell.length_a   1.000
_cell.length_b   1.000
_cell.length_c   1.000
_cell.angle_alpha   90.00
_cell.angle_beta   90.00
_cell.angle_gamma   90.00
#
_symmetry.space_group_name_H-M   'P 1'
#
loop_
_entity.id
_entity.type
_entity.pdbx_description
1 polymer ?
#
loop_
_entity_poly.entity_id
_entity_poly.type
_entity_poly.pdbx_seq_one_letter_code
_entity_poly.pdbx_strand_id
1 'polypeptide(L)'
;MSLDIHAGVTVIVLLLALAAILIFVRGYIHYREAHNMSFFTKRKERNRSAFSIILIGILILGIALMVATFAEPAIYKVYIPSPTATLTPTITLTPTITLTPTPTFVPTATAVPLYTPTPILSIIISSQFTSETTPNPDAIFSALVFAKNLDVNYQPIEASDVFVAPIEVMYASFSYDGMTRNAQWTALWFREGELICMETLPWNGGSGGYGYTECQQDADQWQPGNYSVQIFVGETWKQTGTFRVSGDSGEELQGE
;
A
#
# COMPACT_ATOMS: atom_id res chain seq x y z
N MET A 1 10.43 12.91 -7.42
CA MET A 1 9.17 13.44 -8.01
C MET A 1 9.28 14.95 -8.11
N SER A 2 9.49 15.49 -9.31
CA SER A 2 9.41 16.94 -9.56
C SER A 2 7.94 17.33 -9.66
N LEU A 3 7.39 17.96 -8.62
CA LEU A 3 6.03 18.48 -8.66
C LEU A 3 6.02 19.73 -9.57
N ASP A 4 5.37 19.63 -10.73
CA ASP A 4 5.21 20.76 -11.65
C ASP A 4 4.11 21.69 -11.13
N ILE A 5 4.53 22.73 -10.42
CA ILE A 5 3.66 23.74 -9.80
C ILE A 5 2.86 24.51 -10.85
N HIS A 6 3.45 24.76 -12.02
CA HIS A 6 2.79 25.48 -13.12
C HIS A 6 1.64 24.64 -13.70
N ALA A 7 1.88 23.34 -13.92
CA ALA A 7 0.84 22.41 -14.34
C ALA A 7 -0.31 22.30 -13.31
N GLY A 8 0.02 22.31 -12.00
CA GLY A 8 -1.00 22.26 -10.94
C GLY A 8 -1.89 23.50 -10.91
N VAL A 9 -1.30 24.71 -10.96
CA VAL A 9 -2.06 25.96 -10.92
C VAL A 9 -2.93 26.13 -12.17
N THR A 10 -2.40 25.81 -13.36
CA THR A 10 -3.15 25.91 -14.61
C THR A 10 -4.40 25.03 -14.63
N VAL A 11 -4.33 23.80 -14.13
CA VAL A 11 -5.50 22.90 -14.03
C VAL A 11 -6.58 23.47 -13.10
N ILE A 12 -6.18 24.00 -11.94
CA ILE A 12 -7.12 24.61 -10.98
C ILE A 12 -7.85 25.81 -11.60
N VAL A 13 -7.13 26.68 -12.30
CA VAL A 13 -7.71 27.85 -12.99
C VAL A 13 -8.71 27.42 -14.08
N LEU A 14 -8.39 26.38 -14.86
CA LEU A 14 -9.29 25.86 -15.89
C LEU A 14 -10.58 25.29 -15.31
N LEU A 15 -10.50 24.56 -14.18
CA LEU A 15 -11.68 24.02 -13.50
C LEU A 15 -12.58 25.14 -12.96
N LEU A 16 -12.01 26.17 -12.36
CA LEU A 16 -12.77 27.34 -11.87
C LEU A 16 -13.41 28.11 -13.02
N ALA A 17 -12.71 28.29 -14.15
CA ALA A 17 -13.26 28.92 -15.34
C ALA A 17 -14.44 28.11 -15.92
N LEU A 18 -14.31 26.79 -16.02
CA LEU A 18 -15.37 25.90 -16.47
C LEU A 18 -16.60 25.99 -15.54
N ALA A 19 -16.39 25.96 -14.23
CA ALA A 19 -17.45 26.10 -13.24
C ALA A 19 -18.18 27.45 -13.38
N ALA A 20 -17.44 28.54 -13.58
CA ALA A 20 -18.01 29.87 -13.81
C ALA A 20 -18.89 29.90 -15.08
N ILE A 21 -18.43 29.29 -16.19
CA ILE A 21 -19.19 29.19 -17.44
C ILE A 21 -20.49 28.41 -17.23
N LEU A 22 -20.46 27.26 -16.56
CA LEU A 22 -21.65 26.45 -16.30
C LEU A 22 -22.69 27.19 -15.45
N ILE A 23 -22.24 27.93 -14.44
CA ILE A 23 -23.10 28.77 -13.60
C ILE A 23 -23.71 29.91 -14.43
N PHE A 24 -22.94 30.53 -15.32
CA PHE A 24 -23.43 31.61 -16.19
C PHE A 24 -24.47 31.10 -17.19
N VAL A 25 -24.25 29.93 -17.79
CA VAL A 25 -25.22 29.29 -18.71
C VAL A 25 -26.52 28.96 -17.99
N ARG A 26 -26.45 28.37 -16.78
CA ARG A 26 -27.64 28.08 -15.97
C ARG A 26 -28.37 29.36 -15.55
N GLY A 27 -27.62 30.39 -15.13
CA GLY A 27 -28.16 31.71 -14.80
C GLY A 27 -28.89 32.34 -15.98
N TYR A 28 -28.32 32.25 -17.19
CA TYR A 28 -28.91 32.76 -18.42
C TYR A 28 -30.19 32.02 -18.82
N ILE A 29 -30.21 30.68 -18.72
CA ILE A 29 -31.40 29.87 -18.97
C ILE A 29 -32.51 30.24 -17.99
N HIS A 30 -32.20 30.35 -16.70
CA HIS A 30 -33.17 30.76 -15.68
C HIS A 30 -33.68 32.19 -15.87
N TYR A 31 -32.82 33.12 -16.30
CA TYR A 31 -33.21 34.48 -16.61
C TYR A 31 -34.16 34.54 -17.82
N ARG A 32 -33.87 33.77 -18.88
CA ARG A 32 -34.72 33.69 -20.08
C ARG A 32 -36.08 33.07 -19.76
N GLU A 33 -36.12 32.03 -18.93
CA GLU A 33 -37.35 31.36 -18.53
C GLU A 33 -38.24 32.28 -17.66
N ALA A 34 -37.64 33.10 -16.80
CA ALA A 34 -38.33 34.10 -15.98
C ALA A 34 -39.07 35.18 -16.79
N HIS A 35 -38.66 35.44 -18.04
CA HIS A 35 -39.27 36.45 -18.89
C HIS A 35 -40.63 36.02 -19.48
N ASN A 36 -40.93 34.71 -19.55
CA ASN A 36 -42.11 34.16 -20.22
C ASN A 36 -43.32 33.86 -19.31
N MET A 37 -43.33 34.27 -18.03
CA MET A 37 -44.44 34.00 -17.11
C MET A 37 -45.36 35.22 -16.92
N SER A 38 -46.68 35.01 -17.02
CA SER A 38 -47.71 36.07 -16.96
C SER A 38 -47.98 36.63 -15.56
N PHE A 39 -47.64 35.91 -14.49
CA PHE A 39 -48.02 36.27 -13.12
C PHE A 39 -46.91 37.06 -12.38
N PHE A 40 -47.22 38.32 -12.03
CA PHE A 40 -46.31 39.30 -11.42
C PHE A 40 -45.68 38.85 -10.09
N THR A 41 -46.43 38.14 -9.24
CA THR A 41 -45.95 37.72 -7.90
C THR A 41 -44.85 36.65 -8.00
N LYS A 42 -44.93 35.74 -8.98
CA LYS A 42 -43.91 34.70 -9.23
C LYS A 42 -42.63 35.26 -9.88
N ARG A 43 -42.72 36.43 -10.52
CA ARG A 43 -41.58 37.14 -11.13
C ARG A 43 -40.65 37.75 -10.08
N LYS A 44 -41.18 38.28 -8.96
CA LYS A 44 -40.39 38.94 -7.91
C LYS A 44 -39.49 37.97 -7.11
N GLU A 45 -39.96 36.75 -6.88
CA GLU A 45 -39.22 35.72 -6.14
C GLU A 45 -38.11 35.07 -6.98
N ARG A 46 -38.38 34.79 -8.27
CA ARG A 46 -37.36 34.27 -9.22
C ARG A 46 -36.28 35.31 -9.54
N ASN A 47 -36.58 36.61 -9.49
CA ASN A 47 -35.59 37.66 -9.78
C ASN A 47 -34.49 37.76 -8.71
N ARG A 48 -34.81 37.49 -7.43
CA ARG A 48 -33.82 37.50 -6.33
C ARG A 48 -32.85 36.32 -6.44
N SER A 49 -33.36 35.14 -6.84
CA SER A 49 -32.55 33.93 -7.02
C SER A 49 -31.62 34.04 -8.24
N ALA A 50 -32.10 34.61 -9.36
CA ALA A 50 -31.29 34.84 -10.55
C ALA A 50 -30.12 35.82 -10.26
N PHE A 51 -30.38 36.88 -9.49
CA PHE A 51 -29.34 37.83 -9.09
C PHE A 51 -28.26 37.17 -8.22
N SER A 52 -28.63 36.33 -7.25
CA SER A 52 -27.64 35.62 -6.41
C SER A 52 -26.76 34.66 -7.21
N ILE A 53 -27.32 33.96 -8.21
CA ILE A 53 -26.55 33.02 -9.05
C ILE A 53 -25.52 33.76 -9.91
N ILE A 54 -25.90 34.91 -10.49
CA ILE A 54 -24.99 35.75 -11.26
C ILE A 54 -23.86 36.29 -10.38
N LEU A 55 -24.19 36.74 -9.16
CA LEU A 55 -23.20 37.24 -8.20
C LEU A 55 -22.18 36.14 -7.81
N ILE A 56 -22.65 34.91 -7.56
CA ILE A 56 -21.78 33.77 -7.27
C ILE A 56 -20.85 33.46 -8.46
N GLY A 57 -21.37 33.49 -9.69
CA GLY A 57 -20.55 33.29 -10.89
C GLY A 57 -19.43 34.33 -11.04
N ILE A 58 -19.75 35.61 -10.78
CA ILE A 58 -18.77 36.71 -10.80
C ILE A 58 -17.72 36.52 -9.71
N LEU A 59 -18.12 36.09 -8.51
CA LEU A 59 -17.20 35.83 -7.40
C LEU A 59 -16.23 34.70 -7.73
N ILE A 60 -16.71 33.59 -8.30
CA ILE A 60 -15.86 32.45 -8.71
C ILE A 60 -14.88 32.89 -9.80
N LEU A 61 -15.32 33.69 -10.77
CA LEU A 61 -14.45 34.24 -11.81
C LEU A 61 -13.35 35.14 -11.20
N GLY A 62 -13.69 35.97 -10.22
CA GLY A 62 -12.72 36.78 -9.49
C GLY A 62 -11.67 35.95 -8.75
N ILE A 63 -12.08 34.86 -8.10
CA ILE A 63 -11.17 33.92 -7.44
C ILE A 63 -10.24 33.25 -8.48
N ALA A 64 -10.77 32.82 -9.62
CA ALA A 64 -9.97 32.21 -10.68
C ALA A 64 -8.86 33.15 -11.17
N LEU A 65 -9.17 34.44 -11.37
CA LEU A 65 -8.19 35.46 -11.75
C LEU A 65 -7.16 35.74 -10.66
N MET A 66 -7.59 35.74 -9.38
CA MET A 66 -6.67 35.90 -8.26
C MET A 66 -5.68 34.73 -8.18
N VAL A 67 -6.15 33.50 -8.32
CA VAL A 67 -5.29 32.30 -8.32
C VAL A 67 -4.32 32.34 -9.51
N ALA A 68 -4.80 32.69 -10.71
CA ALA A 68 -3.97 32.77 -11.92
C ALA A 68 -2.82 33.79 -11.81
N THR A 69 -3.02 34.87 -11.05
CA THR A 69 -2.02 35.95 -10.93
C THR A 69 -1.13 35.83 -9.71
N PHE A 70 -1.62 35.20 -8.62
CA PHE A 70 -0.94 35.21 -7.33
C PHE A 70 -0.43 33.84 -6.85
N ALA A 71 -0.98 32.73 -7.34
CA ALA A 71 -0.65 31.41 -6.80
C ALA A 71 0.79 30.98 -7.12
N GLU A 72 1.21 31.04 -8.38
CA GLU A 72 2.57 30.67 -8.79
C GLU A 72 3.67 31.43 -8.02
N PRO A 73 3.68 32.78 -8.00
CA PRO A 73 4.73 33.52 -7.31
C PRO A 73 4.71 33.30 -5.78
N ALA A 74 3.57 32.97 -5.19
CA ALA A 74 3.48 32.63 -3.78
C ALA A 74 4.08 31.25 -3.49
N ILE A 75 3.80 30.24 -4.32
CA ILE A 75 4.29 28.87 -4.14
C ILE A 75 5.81 28.80 -4.29
N TYR A 76 6.40 29.51 -5.27
CA TYR A 76 7.85 29.51 -5.47
C TYR A 76 8.65 30.19 -4.35
N LYS A 77 8.02 30.99 -3.48
CA LYS A 77 8.68 31.52 -2.27
C LYS A 77 8.87 30.47 -1.18
N VAL A 78 8.02 29.46 -1.16
CA VAL A 78 8.04 28.40 -0.14
C VAL A 78 8.75 27.15 -0.67
N TYR A 79 8.58 26.86 -1.96
CA TYR A 79 9.18 25.72 -2.65
C TYR A 79 10.23 26.20 -3.66
N ILE A 80 11.47 26.31 -3.20
CA ILE A 80 12.61 26.66 -4.05
C ILE A 80 13.01 25.40 -4.85
N PRO A 81 13.12 25.46 -6.19
CA PRO A 81 13.61 24.31 -6.94
C PRO A 81 15.06 23.99 -6.52
N SER A 82 15.28 22.75 -6.07
CA SER A 82 16.63 22.28 -5.73
C SER A 82 17.51 22.26 -6.99
N PRO A 83 18.77 22.73 -6.95
CA PRO A 83 19.64 22.71 -8.11
C PRO A 83 19.86 21.27 -8.60
N THR A 84 19.60 21.03 -9.89
CA THR A 84 19.89 19.77 -10.55
C THR A 84 21.40 19.54 -10.55
N ALA A 85 21.86 18.42 -9.99
CA ALA A 85 23.26 18.05 -10.01
C ALA A 85 23.75 17.92 -11.46
N THR A 86 24.64 18.83 -11.86
CA THR A 86 25.29 18.77 -13.17
C THR A 86 26.42 17.75 -13.09
N LEU A 87 26.24 16.60 -13.73
CA LEU A 87 27.30 15.60 -13.81
C LEU A 87 28.43 16.16 -14.67
N THR A 88 29.53 16.58 -14.02
CA THR A 88 30.77 16.94 -14.70
C THR A 88 31.45 15.64 -15.14
N PRO A 89 31.77 15.44 -16.43
CA PRO A 89 32.43 14.21 -16.86
C PRO A 89 33.85 14.14 -16.27
N THR A 90 34.10 13.11 -15.48
CA THR A 90 35.43 12.79 -14.96
C THR A 90 36.30 12.23 -16.09
N ILE A 91 37.47 12.85 -16.31
CA ILE A 91 38.46 12.39 -17.27
C ILE A 91 39.02 11.01 -16.88
N THR A 92 38.97 10.06 -17.82
CA THR A 92 39.54 8.71 -17.66
C THR A 92 41.03 8.74 -18.01
N LEU A 93 41.90 8.45 -17.05
CA LEU A 93 43.34 8.26 -17.29
C LEU A 93 43.65 6.80 -17.65
N THR A 94 44.50 6.61 -18.67
CA THR A 94 45.01 5.33 -19.16
C THR A 94 45.97 4.68 -18.15
N PRO A 95 45.88 3.38 -17.86
CA PRO A 95 46.77 2.74 -16.89
C PRO A 95 48.20 2.59 -17.44
N THR A 96 49.17 3.10 -16.69
CA THR A 96 50.60 2.80 -16.87
C THR A 96 50.94 1.59 -16.01
N ILE A 97 51.40 0.52 -16.66
CA ILE A 97 51.88 -0.71 -16.00
C ILE A 97 53.06 -0.37 -15.09
N THR A 98 52.90 -0.54 -13.78
CA THR A 98 53.93 -0.36 -12.75
C THR A 98 53.94 -1.55 -11.81
N LEU A 99 55.17 -1.94 -11.43
CA LEU A 99 55.68 -3.16 -10.81
C LEU A 99 54.80 -3.88 -9.75
N THR A 100 54.97 -5.19 -9.71
CA THR A 100 54.38 -6.17 -8.79
C THR A 100 54.41 -5.72 -7.32
N PRO A 101 53.24 -5.53 -6.67
CA PRO A 101 53.18 -5.28 -5.24
C PRO A 101 53.38 -6.58 -4.44
N THR A 102 54.16 -6.49 -3.36
CA THR A 102 54.25 -7.49 -2.29
C THR A 102 52.85 -7.81 -1.75
N PRO A 103 52.47 -9.08 -1.53
CA PRO A 103 51.14 -9.42 -1.02
C PRO A 103 50.97 -8.85 0.40
N THR A 104 50.19 -7.78 0.50
CA THR A 104 49.67 -7.28 1.77
C THR A 104 48.40 -8.08 2.05
N PHE A 105 48.31 -8.73 3.21
CA PHE A 105 47.08 -9.42 3.62
C PHE A 105 45.95 -8.39 3.72
N VAL A 106 45.05 -8.41 2.74
CA VAL A 106 43.80 -7.64 2.77
C VAL A 106 42.92 -8.32 3.82
N PRO A 107 42.29 -7.58 4.76
CA PRO A 107 41.28 -8.17 5.63
C PRO A 107 40.24 -8.86 4.74
N THR A 108 40.03 -10.16 4.94
CA THR A 108 38.96 -10.90 4.28
C THR A 108 37.66 -10.15 4.57
N ALA A 109 37.05 -9.56 3.55
CA ALA A 109 35.75 -8.94 3.69
C ALA A 109 34.80 -10.02 4.23
N THR A 110 34.42 -9.90 5.50
CA THR A 110 33.33 -10.69 6.06
C THR A 110 32.13 -10.43 5.16
N ALA A 111 31.61 -11.47 4.51
CA ALA A 111 30.43 -11.33 3.68
C ALA A 111 29.30 -10.75 4.56
N VAL A 112 28.96 -9.49 4.32
CA VAL A 112 27.71 -8.92 4.82
C VAL A 112 26.61 -9.70 4.09
N PRO A 113 25.73 -10.45 4.77
CA PRO A 113 24.61 -11.09 4.11
C PRO A 113 23.69 -9.96 3.59
N LEU A 114 23.89 -9.53 2.35
CA LEU A 114 23.20 -8.37 1.79
C LEU A 114 21.88 -8.74 1.10
N TYR A 115 21.56 -10.04 0.98
CA TYR A 115 20.31 -10.48 0.38
C TYR A 115 19.82 -11.74 1.10
N THR A 116 18.77 -11.61 1.90
CA THR A 116 17.92 -12.76 2.23
C THR A 116 17.18 -13.11 0.94
N PRO A 117 17.36 -14.32 0.37
CA PRO A 117 16.70 -14.68 -0.87
C PRO A 117 15.19 -14.56 -0.70
N THR A 118 14.52 -13.84 -1.61
CA THR A 118 13.06 -13.81 -1.66
C THR A 118 12.56 -15.24 -1.85
N PRO A 119 11.64 -15.73 -1.00
CA PRO A 119 11.14 -17.09 -1.14
C PRO A 119 10.51 -17.34 -2.50
N ILE A 120 10.77 -18.51 -3.08
CA ILE A 120 10.21 -18.97 -4.34
C ILE A 120 9.24 -20.12 -4.10
N LEU A 121 8.08 -20.09 -4.77
CA LEU A 121 7.13 -21.18 -4.70
C LEU A 121 7.59 -22.36 -5.57
N SER A 122 7.47 -23.58 -5.06
CA SER A 122 7.84 -24.79 -5.82
C SER A 122 6.85 -25.05 -6.96
N ILE A 123 7.36 -25.55 -8.09
CA ILE A 123 6.56 -25.95 -9.27
C ILE A 123 5.51 -27.01 -8.95
N ILE A 124 5.79 -27.89 -7.99
CA ILE A 124 4.83 -28.92 -7.56
C ILE A 124 3.60 -28.27 -6.94
N ILE A 125 3.78 -27.19 -6.19
CA ILE A 125 2.67 -26.46 -5.56
C ILE A 125 1.92 -25.63 -6.60
N SER A 126 2.63 -24.92 -7.49
CA SER A 126 1.96 -24.10 -8.52
C SER A 126 1.19 -24.95 -9.55
N SER A 127 1.65 -26.16 -9.84
CA SER A 127 0.92 -27.10 -10.71
C SER A 127 -0.43 -27.57 -10.15
N GLN A 128 -0.68 -27.39 -8.85
CA GLN A 128 -1.93 -27.75 -8.17
C GLN A 128 -2.94 -26.60 -8.13
N PHE A 129 -2.60 -25.44 -8.72
CA PHE A 129 -3.48 -24.29 -8.73
C PHE A 129 -4.75 -24.57 -9.54
N THR A 130 -5.88 -24.14 -8.99
CA THR A 130 -7.21 -24.34 -9.59
C THR A 130 -7.82 -23.02 -10.06
N SER A 131 -7.23 -21.89 -9.70
CA SER A 131 -7.65 -20.56 -10.15
C SER A 131 -7.40 -20.36 -11.65
N GLU A 132 -8.44 -19.96 -12.37
CA GLU A 132 -8.36 -19.43 -13.75
C GLU A 132 -8.12 -17.92 -13.78
N THR A 133 -8.20 -17.25 -12.63
CA THR A 133 -8.06 -15.79 -12.52
C THR A 133 -6.59 -15.42 -12.37
N THR A 134 -6.14 -14.45 -13.16
CA THR A 134 -4.79 -13.87 -13.03
C THR A 134 -4.68 -13.08 -11.73
N PRO A 135 -3.73 -13.43 -10.83
CA PRO A 135 -3.55 -12.71 -9.58
C PRO A 135 -3.04 -11.27 -9.78
N ASN A 136 -3.41 -10.36 -8.89
CA ASN A 136 -2.91 -8.98 -8.92
C ASN A 136 -1.48 -8.91 -8.34
N PRO A 137 -0.46 -8.52 -9.14
CA PRO A 137 0.90 -8.39 -8.64
C PRO A 137 1.06 -7.26 -7.60
N ASP A 138 0.12 -6.31 -7.53
CA ASP A 138 0.15 -5.20 -6.59
C ASP A 138 -0.61 -5.48 -5.28
N ALA A 139 -1.18 -6.69 -5.11
CA ALA A 139 -1.81 -7.09 -3.85
C ALA A 139 -0.79 -7.03 -2.70
N ILE A 140 -1.20 -6.47 -1.56
CA ILE A 140 -0.36 -6.26 -0.38
C ILE A 140 -0.97 -6.89 0.87
N PHE A 141 -0.09 -7.32 1.78
CA PHE A 141 -0.43 -7.91 3.06
C PHE A 141 0.33 -7.17 4.16
N SER A 142 -0.30 -6.97 5.31
CA SER A 142 0.38 -6.44 6.50
C SER A 142 1.39 -7.44 7.06
N ALA A 143 2.12 -7.05 8.11
CA ALA A 143 2.83 -8.03 8.93
C ALA A 143 1.86 -9.10 9.45
N LEU A 144 2.34 -10.33 9.57
CA LEU A 144 1.56 -11.44 10.11
C LEU A 144 1.59 -11.35 11.64
N VAL A 145 0.43 -11.52 12.25
CA VAL A 145 0.30 -11.57 13.71
C VAL A 145 -0.17 -12.97 14.09
N PHE A 146 0.57 -13.61 14.98
CA PHE A 146 0.32 -15.00 15.38
C PHE A 146 -0.51 -15.07 16.64
N ALA A 147 -1.43 -16.03 16.70
CA ALA A 147 -2.22 -16.31 17.89
C ALA A 147 -2.77 -17.75 17.87
N LYS A 148 -3.16 -18.24 19.05
CA LYS A 148 -3.86 -19.53 19.18
C LYS A 148 -5.37 -19.42 18.94
N ASN A 149 -5.92 -18.21 19.00
CA ASN A 149 -7.35 -17.95 18.81
C ASN A 149 -7.57 -16.62 18.08
N LEU A 150 -8.67 -16.52 17.35
CA LEU A 150 -9.14 -15.30 16.71
C LEU A 150 -10.53 -14.89 17.25
N ASP A 151 -10.86 -13.60 17.19
CA ASP A 151 -12.21 -13.09 17.45
C ASP A 151 -13.12 -13.22 16.21
N VAL A 152 -14.38 -12.75 16.35
CA VAL A 152 -15.37 -12.79 15.26
C VAL A 152 -15.01 -11.94 14.03
N ASN A 153 -14.03 -11.05 14.16
CA ASN A 153 -13.54 -10.16 13.09
C ASN A 153 -12.16 -10.61 12.56
N TYR A 154 -11.73 -11.83 12.89
CA TYR A 154 -10.42 -12.39 12.54
C TYR A 154 -9.23 -11.67 13.16
N GLN A 155 -9.45 -10.96 14.27
CA GLN A 155 -8.36 -10.36 15.03
C GLN A 155 -7.76 -11.35 16.03
N PRO A 156 -6.44 -11.37 16.19
CA PRO A 156 -5.76 -12.28 17.08
C PRO A 156 -6.05 -11.97 18.55
N ILE A 157 -6.43 -13.00 19.30
CA ILE A 157 -6.58 -12.96 20.76
C ILE A 157 -5.28 -13.46 21.37
N GLU A 158 -4.70 -12.71 22.32
CA GLU A 158 -3.42 -13.03 22.97
C GLU A 158 -2.28 -13.24 21.95
N ALA A 159 -2.14 -12.28 21.03
CA ALA A 159 -1.06 -12.30 20.05
C ALA A 159 0.32 -12.36 20.71
N SER A 160 1.22 -13.17 20.14
CA SER A 160 2.58 -13.33 20.63
C SER A 160 3.51 -13.78 19.51
N ASP A 161 4.81 -13.54 19.67
CA ASP A 161 5.86 -14.13 18.83
C ASP A 161 6.48 -15.37 19.49
N VAL A 162 6.08 -15.68 20.73
CA VAL A 162 6.54 -16.85 21.50
C VAL A 162 5.34 -17.56 22.10
N PHE A 163 5.23 -18.86 21.83
CA PHE A 163 4.16 -19.72 22.33
C PHE A 163 4.73 -20.89 23.12
N VAL A 164 3.92 -21.42 24.04
CA VAL A 164 4.23 -22.64 24.79
C VAL A 164 3.20 -23.72 24.44
N ALA A 165 3.64 -24.96 24.42
CA ALA A 165 2.77 -26.12 24.27
C ALA A 165 1.78 -26.22 25.45
N PRO A 166 0.60 -26.84 25.25
CA PRO A 166 0.10 -27.42 24.01
C PRO A 166 -0.45 -26.36 23.04
N ILE A 167 -0.27 -26.62 21.75
CA ILE A 167 -0.83 -25.84 20.64
C ILE A 167 -1.57 -26.84 19.76
N GLU A 168 -2.87 -26.67 19.54
CA GLU A 168 -3.64 -27.52 18.62
C GLU A 168 -3.75 -26.88 17.23
N VAL A 169 -3.98 -25.56 17.23
CA VAL A 169 -4.07 -24.74 16.03
C VAL A 169 -3.26 -23.46 16.23
N MET A 170 -2.57 -23.05 15.18
CA MET A 170 -1.90 -21.76 15.10
C MET A 170 -2.51 -20.94 13.96
N TYR A 171 -2.82 -19.68 14.25
CA TYR A 171 -3.33 -18.72 13.29
C TYR A 171 -2.25 -17.70 12.93
N ALA A 172 -2.19 -17.31 11.66
CA ALA A 172 -1.49 -16.12 11.21
C ALA A 172 -2.51 -15.15 10.61
N SER A 173 -2.85 -14.11 11.36
CA SER A 173 -3.80 -13.05 10.96
C SER A 173 -3.09 -11.91 10.26
N PHE A 174 -3.76 -11.28 9.30
CA PHE A 174 -3.24 -10.17 8.53
C PHE A 174 -4.38 -9.31 7.97
N SER A 175 -4.09 -8.03 7.71
CA SER A 175 -4.91 -7.22 6.81
C SER A 175 -4.32 -7.26 5.40
N TYR A 176 -5.18 -7.16 4.38
CA TYR A 176 -4.78 -7.20 2.98
C TYR A 176 -5.54 -6.17 2.16
N ASP A 177 -4.96 -5.78 1.02
CA ASP A 177 -5.60 -4.92 0.02
C ASP A 177 -5.17 -5.32 -1.40
N GLY A 178 -6.01 -5.03 -2.38
CA GLY A 178 -5.75 -5.31 -3.80
C GLY A 178 -5.87 -6.79 -4.19
N MET A 179 -6.48 -7.65 -3.39
CA MET A 179 -6.72 -9.05 -3.76
C MET A 179 -7.77 -9.16 -4.87
N THR A 180 -7.52 -10.01 -5.85
CA THR A 180 -8.51 -10.35 -6.88
C THR A 180 -9.31 -11.56 -6.43
N ARG A 181 -10.64 -11.48 -6.48
CA ARG A 181 -11.52 -12.63 -6.19
C ARG A 181 -11.14 -13.82 -7.07
N ASN A 182 -11.13 -15.01 -6.49
CA ASN A 182 -10.74 -16.27 -7.11
C ASN A 182 -9.27 -16.36 -7.55
N ALA A 183 -8.44 -15.32 -7.39
CA ALA A 183 -7.01 -15.47 -7.66
C ALA A 183 -6.39 -16.49 -6.71
N GLN A 184 -5.48 -17.31 -7.19
CA GLN A 184 -4.81 -18.27 -6.33
C GLN A 184 -4.02 -17.54 -5.24
N TRP A 185 -4.18 -17.98 -4.00
CA TRP A 185 -3.25 -17.63 -2.92
C TRP A 185 -2.75 -18.91 -2.24
N THR A 186 -1.60 -18.81 -1.60
CA THR A 186 -0.97 -19.93 -0.91
C THR A 186 -0.28 -19.44 0.35
N ALA A 187 -0.51 -20.12 1.47
CA ALA A 187 0.22 -19.96 2.71
C ALA A 187 1.02 -21.24 3.01
N LEU A 188 2.32 -21.08 3.22
CA LEU A 188 3.24 -22.17 3.55
C LEU A 188 3.79 -21.98 4.96
N TRP A 189 3.65 -23.01 5.78
CA TRP A 189 4.10 -23.03 7.17
C TRP A 189 5.32 -23.92 7.31
N PHE A 190 6.39 -23.39 7.91
CA PHE A 190 7.65 -24.09 8.09
C PHE A 190 8.05 -24.14 9.55
N ARG A 191 8.70 -25.24 9.95
CA ARG A 191 9.47 -25.37 11.20
C ARG A 191 10.93 -25.62 10.83
N GLU A 192 11.84 -24.74 11.24
CA GLU A 192 13.28 -24.87 10.94
C GLU A 192 13.58 -25.15 9.43
N GLY A 193 12.73 -24.59 8.54
CA GLY A 193 12.83 -24.77 7.08
C GLY A 193 12.11 -26.00 6.51
N GLU A 194 11.55 -26.88 7.33
CA GLU A 194 10.73 -28.01 6.89
C GLU A 194 9.26 -27.61 6.79
N LEU A 195 8.60 -27.90 5.66
CA LEU A 195 7.18 -27.58 5.45
C LEU A 195 6.30 -28.50 6.30
N ILE A 196 5.47 -27.91 7.18
CA ILE A 196 4.61 -28.63 8.13
C ILE A 196 3.12 -28.51 7.81
N CYS A 197 2.70 -27.40 7.20
CA CYS A 197 1.33 -27.15 6.76
C CYS A 197 1.35 -26.33 5.48
N MET A 198 0.33 -26.49 4.66
CA MET A 198 0.09 -25.67 3.47
C MET A 198 -1.40 -25.44 3.31
N GLU A 199 -1.75 -24.21 3.01
CA GLU A 199 -3.09 -23.82 2.57
C GLU A 199 -2.99 -23.23 1.17
N THR A 200 -3.74 -23.77 0.22
CA THR A 200 -3.77 -23.25 -1.16
C THR A 200 -5.17 -23.33 -1.71
N LEU A 201 -5.73 -22.18 -2.10
CA LEU A 201 -7.08 -22.10 -2.62
C LEU A 201 -7.30 -20.83 -3.48
N PRO A 202 -8.32 -20.81 -4.35
CA PRO A 202 -8.79 -19.57 -4.97
C PRO A 202 -9.34 -18.60 -3.93
N TRP A 203 -8.87 -17.36 -3.92
CA TRP A 203 -9.21 -16.35 -2.93
C TRP A 203 -10.73 -16.15 -2.81
N ASN A 204 -11.27 -16.48 -1.64
CA ASN A 204 -12.70 -16.44 -1.32
C ASN A 204 -13.13 -15.15 -0.58
N GLY A 205 -12.18 -14.26 -0.26
CA GLY A 205 -12.43 -12.99 0.40
C GLY A 205 -12.81 -11.82 -0.52
N GLY A 206 -12.95 -10.63 0.09
CA GLY A 206 -13.09 -9.36 -0.64
C GLY A 206 -11.77 -8.88 -1.26
N SER A 207 -11.75 -7.69 -1.86
CA SER A 207 -10.53 -7.08 -2.39
C SER A 207 -9.59 -6.54 -1.32
N GLY A 208 -10.14 -6.17 -0.16
CA GLY A 208 -9.39 -5.78 1.03
C GLY A 208 -10.15 -6.17 2.29
N GLY A 209 -9.47 -6.18 3.43
CA GLY A 209 -10.04 -6.53 4.72
C GLY A 209 -9.07 -7.26 5.63
N TYR A 210 -9.60 -8.10 6.51
CA TYR A 210 -8.84 -8.98 7.39
C TYR A 210 -8.98 -10.43 6.93
N GLY A 211 -7.89 -11.17 6.98
CA GLY A 211 -7.83 -12.58 6.65
C GLY A 211 -6.88 -13.30 7.58
N TYR A 212 -6.89 -14.62 7.49
CA TYR A 212 -5.98 -15.47 8.25
C TYR A 212 -5.64 -16.71 7.43
N THR A 213 -4.54 -17.35 7.78
CA THR A 213 -4.28 -18.76 7.49
C THR A 213 -4.17 -19.51 8.82
N GLU A 214 -4.48 -20.79 8.82
CA GLU A 214 -4.36 -21.66 9.99
C GLU A 214 -3.54 -22.91 9.68
N CYS A 215 -2.85 -23.42 10.69
CA CYS A 215 -2.18 -24.71 10.67
C CYS A 215 -2.63 -25.49 11.89
N GLN A 216 -3.36 -26.57 11.65
CA GLN A 216 -3.81 -27.50 12.68
C GLN A 216 -2.93 -28.75 12.66
N GLN A 217 -2.40 -29.12 13.82
CA GLN A 217 -1.62 -30.34 14.02
C GLN A 217 -1.94 -30.95 15.38
N ASP A 218 -1.53 -32.21 15.58
CA ASP A 218 -1.55 -32.79 16.91
C ASP A 218 -0.62 -32.00 17.85
N ALA A 219 -1.02 -31.86 19.12
CA ALA A 219 -0.36 -30.96 20.07
C ALA A 219 1.12 -31.32 20.35
N ASP A 220 1.51 -32.56 20.10
CA ASP A 220 2.87 -33.09 20.22
C ASP A 220 3.76 -32.77 19.00
N GLN A 221 3.17 -32.40 17.86
CA GLN A 221 3.91 -32.04 16.64
C GLN A 221 4.46 -30.59 16.72
N TRP A 222 3.86 -29.75 17.56
CA TRP A 222 4.34 -28.40 17.88
C TRP A 222 5.56 -28.45 18.82
N GLN A 223 6.67 -28.95 18.30
CA GLN A 223 7.94 -29.05 19.01
C GLN A 223 8.62 -27.68 19.16
N PRO A 224 9.47 -27.51 20.17
CA PRO A 224 10.23 -26.27 20.34
C PRO A 224 11.10 -25.96 19.12
N GLY A 225 11.10 -24.70 18.69
CA GLY A 225 11.84 -24.28 17.50
C GLY A 225 11.30 -22.99 16.88
N ASN A 226 11.95 -22.56 15.80
CA ASN A 226 11.53 -21.41 15.02
C ASN A 226 10.59 -21.83 13.90
N TYR A 227 9.52 -21.07 13.76
CA TYR A 227 8.49 -21.27 12.76
C TYR A 227 8.41 -20.05 11.86
N SER A 228 8.06 -20.28 10.59
CA SER A 228 7.84 -19.20 9.63
C SER A 228 6.65 -19.49 8.75
N VAL A 229 5.92 -18.44 8.38
CA VAL A 229 4.79 -18.50 7.45
C VAL A 229 5.08 -17.60 6.28
N GLN A 230 4.92 -18.11 5.07
CA GLN A 230 5.13 -17.39 3.83
C GLN A 230 3.83 -17.33 3.04
N ILE A 231 3.42 -16.12 2.66
CA ILE A 231 2.23 -15.87 1.86
C ILE A 231 2.62 -15.57 0.42
N PHE A 232 1.94 -16.23 -0.50
CA PHE A 232 2.05 -16.06 -1.94
C PHE A 232 0.69 -15.72 -2.54
N VAL A 233 0.72 -14.93 -3.61
CA VAL A 233 -0.42 -14.66 -4.49
C VAL A 233 -0.01 -15.07 -5.89
N GLY A 234 -0.63 -16.11 -6.42
CA GLY A 234 -0.06 -16.92 -7.49
C GLY A 234 1.31 -17.46 -7.08
N GLU A 235 2.31 -17.22 -7.91
CA GLU A 235 3.71 -17.59 -7.65
C GLU A 235 4.51 -16.45 -7.00
N THR A 236 3.89 -15.29 -6.77
CA THR A 236 4.57 -14.10 -6.26
C THR A 236 4.53 -14.09 -4.74
N TRP A 237 5.71 -14.08 -4.11
CA TRP A 237 5.84 -13.88 -2.66
C TRP A 237 5.33 -12.49 -2.24
N LYS A 238 4.61 -12.44 -1.11
CA LYS A 238 4.01 -11.21 -0.57
C LYS A 238 4.48 -10.86 0.82
N GLN A 239 4.56 -11.84 1.72
CA GLN A 239 4.88 -11.59 3.12
C GLN A 239 5.48 -12.83 3.78
N THR A 240 6.35 -12.61 4.76
CA THR A 240 6.82 -13.63 5.69
C THR A 240 6.67 -13.16 7.13
N GLY A 241 6.14 -14.02 7.99
CA GLY A 241 6.13 -13.82 9.44
C GLY A 241 6.83 -14.97 10.14
N THR A 242 7.32 -14.74 11.36
CA THR A 242 8.02 -15.74 12.16
C THR A 242 7.53 -15.72 13.60
N PHE A 243 7.48 -16.89 14.23
CA PHE A 243 7.25 -17.05 15.67
C PHE A 243 8.09 -18.20 16.21
N ARG A 244 8.13 -18.36 17.53
CA ARG A 244 8.88 -19.42 18.19
C ARG A 244 7.99 -20.21 19.13
N VAL A 245 8.15 -21.53 19.14
CA VAL A 245 7.60 -22.38 20.20
C VAL A 245 8.71 -22.63 21.22
N SER A 246 8.45 -22.28 22.48
CA SER A 246 9.37 -22.49 23.59
C SER A 246 9.28 -23.93 24.12
N GLY A 247 10.41 -24.48 24.53
CA GLY A 247 10.49 -25.80 25.19
C GLY A 247 10.23 -25.77 26.69
N ASP A 248 10.15 -24.59 27.29
CA ASP A 248 9.78 -24.47 28.69
C ASP A 248 8.26 -24.60 28.84
N SER A 249 7.83 -25.79 29.26
CA SER A 249 6.58 -25.95 29.99
C SER A 249 6.77 -25.29 31.36
N GLY A 250 6.47 -23.99 31.45
CA GLY A 250 6.71 -23.13 32.61
C GLY A 250 6.74 -23.82 33.98
N GLU A 251 7.92 -24.24 34.40
CA GLU A 251 8.30 -24.54 35.78
C GLU A 251 9.42 -23.58 36.17
N GLU A 252 9.01 -22.55 36.92
CA GLU A 252 9.73 -21.97 38.06
C GLU A 252 11.11 -21.30 37.84
N LEU A 253 11.11 -19.97 38.00
CA LEU A 253 12.06 -19.31 38.90
C LEU A 253 11.30 -18.28 39.77
N GLN A 254 10.62 -18.78 40.81
CA GLN A 254 10.53 -18.06 42.08
C GLN A 254 11.70 -18.52 42.96
N GLY A 255 12.40 -17.57 43.60
CA GLY A 255 13.53 -17.80 44.52
C GLY A 255 14.87 -17.45 43.86
N GLU A 256 15.66 -16.50 44.36
CA GLU A 256 15.97 -16.18 45.76
C GLU A 256 16.16 -14.67 45.99
#